data_AF-A0A3V4B5E7-F1
#
_entry.id   AF-A0A3V4B5E7-F1
#
_cell.length_a   1.000
_cell.length_b   1.000
_cell.length_c   1.000
_cell.angle_alpha   90.00
_cell.angle_beta   90.00
_cell.angle_gamma   90.00
#
_symmetry.space_group_name_H-M   'P 1'
#
loop_
_entity.id
_entity.type
_entity.pdbx_description
1 polymer ?
#
loop_
_entity_poly.entity_id
_entity_poly.type
_entity_poly.pdbx_seq_one_letter_code
_entity_poly.pdbx_strand_id
1 'polypeptide(L)'
;MRLEQHDIVTLDEAESVDSLTKKLGDLLVNQKLRLTTAESCTGGKLASALCAAEDTPSFYGVGYVTFTDEAKAKILRVQRHSLAEHTAVSEAVVTEMAQGAKDQAEVNISIAISGYGGPEGGEDGTPAGTVWFAWNINNTTFTSRQHFNGDCQEVLEKCVRFALAELLFLLTKKA
;
A
#
# COMPACT_ATOMS: atom_id res chain seq x y z
N MET A 1 2.86 -11.67 7.12
CA MET A 1 3.58 -12.72 6.39
C MET A 1 4.34 -12.05 5.27
N ARG A 2 5.66 -12.10 5.32
CA ARG A 2 6.49 -11.55 4.25
C ARG A 2 6.34 -12.40 3.00
N LEU A 3 6.08 -11.76 1.87
CA LEU A 3 5.98 -12.44 0.58
C LEU A 3 7.35 -13.00 0.19
N GLU A 4 7.35 -14.23 -0.31
CA GLU A 4 8.53 -14.83 -0.92
C GLU A 4 8.70 -14.32 -2.35
N GLN A 5 9.91 -14.44 -2.92
CA GLN A 5 10.22 -13.89 -4.25
C GLN A 5 9.29 -14.41 -5.36
N HIS A 6 8.78 -15.63 -5.24
CA HIS A 6 7.86 -16.25 -6.20
C HIS A 6 6.39 -15.80 -6.03
N ASP A 7 6.11 -15.07 -4.95
CA ASP A 7 4.82 -14.47 -4.60
C ASP A 7 4.83 -12.95 -4.80
N ILE A 8 5.86 -12.39 -5.44
CA ILE A 8 5.99 -10.97 -5.72
C ILE A 8 5.86 -10.75 -7.22
N VAL A 9 4.98 -9.84 -7.64
CA VAL A 9 4.81 -9.50 -9.05
C VAL A 9 6.01 -8.72 -9.59
N THR A 10 6.43 -9.07 -10.80
CA THR A 10 7.29 -8.20 -11.61
C THR A 10 6.37 -7.23 -12.34
N LEU A 11 6.60 -5.93 -12.17
CA LEU A 11 5.84 -4.90 -12.89
C LEU A 11 6.03 -5.04 -14.39
N ASP A 12 4.94 -5.26 -15.12
CA ASP A 12 4.89 -5.15 -16.57
C ASP A 12 4.84 -3.66 -16.96
N GLU A 13 5.80 -3.20 -17.75
CA GLU A 13 5.84 -1.80 -18.22
C GLU A 13 4.58 -1.40 -18.99
N ALA A 14 3.89 -2.35 -19.63
CA ALA A 14 2.65 -2.10 -20.35
C ALA A 14 1.43 -1.90 -19.42
N GLU A 15 1.49 -2.36 -18.15
CA GLU A 15 0.38 -2.20 -17.21
C GLU A 15 0.36 -0.82 -16.59
N SER A 16 -0.57 0.01 -17.07
CA SER A 16 -0.87 1.33 -16.52
C SER A 16 -1.65 1.24 -15.19
N VAL A 17 -1.59 2.32 -14.41
CA VAL A 17 -2.40 2.48 -13.18
C VAL A 17 -3.88 2.31 -13.50
N ASP A 18 -4.39 2.92 -14.56
CA ASP A 18 -5.79 2.85 -15.00
C ASP A 18 -6.24 1.41 -15.30
N SER A 19 -5.41 0.66 -16.04
CA SER A 19 -5.65 -0.76 -16.35
C SER A 19 -5.71 -1.61 -15.07
N LEU A 20 -4.77 -1.39 -14.14
CA LEU A 20 -4.71 -2.10 -12.87
C LEU A 20 -5.90 -1.77 -11.97
N THR A 21 -6.27 -0.50 -11.83
CA THR A 21 -7.42 -0.08 -11.02
C THR A 21 -8.73 -0.62 -11.57
N LYS A 22 -8.90 -0.65 -12.90
CA LYS A 22 -10.08 -1.23 -13.54
C LYS A 22 -10.19 -2.73 -13.22
N LYS A 23 -9.14 -3.50 -13.48
CA LYS A 23 -9.12 -4.96 -13.18
C LYS A 23 -9.39 -5.24 -11.70
N LEU A 24 -8.78 -4.46 -10.81
CA LEU A 24 -8.95 -4.62 -9.37
C LEU A 24 -10.37 -4.24 -8.93
N GLY A 25 -10.92 -3.12 -9.43
CA GLY A 25 -12.29 -2.69 -9.15
C GLY A 25 -13.31 -3.76 -9.57
N ASP A 26 -13.23 -4.23 -10.82
CA ASP A 26 -14.09 -5.31 -11.33
C ASP A 26 -14.02 -6.55 -10.44
N LEU A 27 -12.82 -6.97 -10.03
CA LEU A 27 -12.62 -8.12 -9.17
C LEU A 27 -13.27 -7.93 -7.79
N LEU A 28 -13.05 -6.78 -7.15
CA LEU A 28 -13.57 -6.48 -5.83
C LEU A 28 -15.10 -6.39 -5.83
N VAL A 29 -15.70 -5.75 -6.84
CA VAL A 29 -17.16 -5.68 -7.01
C VAL A 29 -17.76 -7.07 -7.18
N ASN A 30 -17.18 -7.90 -8.06
CA ASN A 30 -17.64 -9.27 -8.29
C ASN A 30 -17.55 -10.15 -7.04
N GLN A 31 -16.51 -9.96 -6.22
CA GLN A 31 -16.32 -10.69 -4.97
C GLN A 31 -17.05 -10.06 -3.77
N LYS A 32 -17.73 -8.93 -3.95
CA LYS A 32 -18.37 -8.15 -2.88
C LYS A 32 -17.40 -7.76 -1.75
N LEU A 33 -16.17 -7.43 -2.11
CA LEU A 33 -15.12 -7.01 -1.19
C LEU A 33 -14.94 -5.49 -1.24
N ARG A 34 -14.59 -4.92 -0.09
CA ARG A 34 -14.29 -3.50 0.04
C ARG A 34 -12.83 -3.28 0.42
N LEU A 35 -12.25 -2.22 -0.14
CA LEU A 35 -10.86 -1.80 -0.01
C LEU A 35 -10.78 -0.46 0.73
N THR A 36 -9.72 -0.30 1.53
CA THR A 36 -9.25 0.98 2.07
C THR A 36 -7.74 1.11 1.85
N THR A 37 -7.19 2.31 1.99
CA THR A 37 -5.74 2.54 1.82
C THR A 37 -5.16 3.41 2.91
N ALA A 38 -3.90 3.16 3.28
CA ALA A 38 -3.07 4.00 4.14
C ALA A 38 -1.76 4.36 3.41
N GLU A 39 -1.60 5.63 3.10
CA GLU A 39 -0.47 6.16 2.36
C GLU A 39 0.41 7.05 3.24
N SER A 40 1.72 6.95 3.06
CA SER A 40 2.68 7.94 3.56
C SER A 40 3.36 8.64 2.39
N CYS A 41 4.37 8.03 1.76
CA CYS A 41 5.18 8.68 0.73
C CYS A 41 4.45 8.95 -0.59
N THR A 42 3.42 8.16 -0.94
CA THR A 42 2.64 8.33 -2.17
C THR A 42 1.63 9.48 -2.09
N GLY A 43 1.40 10.06 -0.91
CA GLY A 43 0.69 11.34 -0.76
C GLY A 43 -0.75 11.36 -1.26
N GLY A 44 -1.44 10.22 -1.32
CA GLY A 44 -2.81 10.13 -1.84
C GLY A 44 -2.91 9.71 -3.30
N LYS A 45 -1.79 9.42 -3.98
CA LYS A 45 -1.80 8.97 -5.37
C LYS A 45 -2.50 7.63 -5.55
N LEU A 46 -2.40 6.71 -4.58
CA LEU A 46 -3.12 5.43 -4.66
C LEU A 46 -4.63 5.65 -4.48
N ALA A 47 -5.04 6.43 -3.49
CA ALA A 47 -6.44 6.81 -3.29
C ALA A 47 -7.01 7.53 -4.52
N SER A 48 -6.25 8.45 -5.11
CA SER A 48 -6.65 9.16 -6.33
C SER A 48 -6.85 8.21 -7.52
N ALA A 49 -5.97 7.22 -7.68
CA ALA A 49 -6.10 6.21 -8.72
C ALA A 49 -7.37 5.37 -8.52
N LEU A 50 -7.62 4.90 -7.30
CA LEU A 50 -8.82 4.12 -6.97
C LEU A 50 -10.10 4.93 -7.19
N CYS A 51 -10.11 6.22 -6.82
CA CYS A 51 -11.26 7.10 -7.04
C CYS A 51 -11.54 7.44 -8.50
N ALA A 52 -10.58 7.25 -9.40
CA ALA A 52 -10.74 7.47 -10.83
C ALA A 52 -11.39 6.27 -11.55
N ALA A 53 -11.50 5.12 -10.87
CA ALA A 53 -12.08 3.92 -11.44
C ALA A 53 -13.60 4.01 -11.58
N GLU A 54 -14.14 3.29 -12.57
CA GLU A 54 -15.58 3.06 -12.70
C GLU A 54 -16.11 2.32 -11.45
N ASP A 55 -17.32 2.66 -11.03
CA ASP A 55 -18.00 2.05 -9.87
C ASP A 55 -17.21 2.11 -8.54
N THR A 56 -16.34 3.11 -8.37
CA THR A 56 -15.57 3.35 -7.12
C THR A 56 -16.39 3.15 -5.84
N PRO A 57 -17.61 3.71 -5.67
CA PRO A 57 -18.37 3.61 -4.41
C PRO A 57 -18.69 2.16 -4.00
N SER A 58 -18.75 1.24 -4.96
CA SER A 58 -19.07 -0.17 -4.72
C SER A 58 -17.94 -0.92 -4.01
N PHE A 59 -16.67 -0.52 -4.22
CA PHE A 59 -15.52 -1.22 -3.64
C PHE A 59 -14.57 -0.34 -2.81
N TYR A 60 -14.60 0.98 -2.92
CA TYR A 60 -13.69 1.89 -2.22
C TYR A 60 -14.46 3.06 -1.59
N GLY A 61 -13.97 3.61 -0.48
CA GLY A 61 -14.65 4.71 0.20
C GLY A 61 -13.84 5.50 1.22
N VAL A 62 -12.80 4.89 1.81
CA VAL A 62 -11.94 5.58 2.79
C VAL A 62 -10.48 5.39 2.42
N GLY A 63 -9.74 6.50 2.37
CA GLY A 63 -8.29 6.54 2.20
C GLY A 63 -7.64 7.45 3.24
N TYR A 64 -6.51 7.03 3.79
CA TYR A 64 -5.76 7.74 4.81
C TYR A 64 -4.42 8.19 4.25
N VAL A 65 -4.07 9.45 4.44
CA VAL A 65 -2.71 9.96 4.18
C VAL A 65 -2.09 10.36 5.51
N THR A 66 -1.07 9.61 5.96
CA THR A 66 -0.44 9.74 7.30
C THR A 66 1.06 9.92 7.18
N PHE A 67 1.48 11.12 6.78
CA PHE A 67 2.87 11.42 6.47
C PHE A 67 3.80 11.37 7.70
N THR A 68 3.37 11.91 8.84
CA THR A 68 4.18 11.96 10.07
C THR A 68 3.95 10.77 10.99
N ASP A 69 4.94 10.47 11.83
CA ASP A 69 4.85 9.45 12.88
C ASP A 69 3.65 9.69 13.81
N GLU A 70 3.40 10.94 14.19
CA GLU A 70 2.25 11.32 15.00
C GLU A 70 0.93 11.06 14.26
N ALA A 71 0.85 11.30 12.95
CA ALA A 71 -0.35 11.00 12.16
C ALA A 71 -0.59 9.48 12.08
N LYS A 72 0.48 8.69 11.86
CA LYS A 72 0.41 7.22 11.87
C LYS A 72 -0.11 6.71 13.22
N ALA A 73 0.44 7.22 14.32
CA ALA A 73 0.03 6.82 15.67
C ALA A 73 -1.41 7.25 16.01
N LYS A 74 -1.78 8.50 15.69
CA LYS A 74 -3.08 9.07 16.06
C LYS A 74 -4.25 8.52 15.24
N ILE A 75 -4.06 8.39 13.93
CA ILE A 75 -5.15 8.05 12.99
C ILE A 75 -5.23 6.54 12.79
N LEU A 76 -4.09 5.90 12.56
CA LEU A 76 -4.00 4.47 12.25
C LEU A 76 -3.62 3.60 13.45
N ARG A 77 -3.45 4.20 14.64
CA ARG A 77 -3.09 3.49 15.88
C ARG A 77 -1.79 2.69 15.76
N VAL A 78 -0.87 3.14 14.90
CA VAL A 78 0.50 2.62 14.83
C VAL A 78 1.16 2.83 16.19
N GLN A 79 1.82 1.79 16.67
CA GLN A 79 2.43 1.78 17.99
C GLN A 79 3.67 2.66 18.00
N ARG A 80 3.77 3.52 19.02
CA ARG A 80 4.94 4.40 19.18
C ARG A 80 6.24 3.62 19.38
N HIS A 81 6.18 2.42 19.96
CA HIS A 81 7.37 1.57 20.11
C HIS A 81 7.86 1.06 18.75
N SER A 82 6.97 0.62 17.86
CA SER A 82 7.32 0.18 16.50
C SER A 82 7.98 1.30 15.69
N LEU A 83 7.46 2.53 15.80
CA LEU A 83 8.08 3.71 15.17
C LEU A 83 9.48 4.00 15.72
N ALA A 84 9.68 3.88 17.03
CA ALA A 84 10.97 4.12 17.68
C ALA A 84 12.01 3.02 17.37
N GLU A 85 11.62 1.75 17.34
CA GLU A 85 12.53 0.62 17.13
C GLU A 85 12.84 0.34 15.67
N HIS A 86 11.89 0.61 14.76
CA HIS A 86 11.99 0.19 13.37
C HIS A 86 11.92 1.34 12.36
N THR A 87 11.66 2.57 12.81
CA THR A 87 11.32 3.72 11.96
C THR A 87 9.97 3.54 11.23
N ALA A 88 9.47 4.63 10.64
CA ALA A 88 8.26 4.62 9.83
C ALA A 88 8.35 3.79 8.54
N VAL A 89 9.56 3.50 8.05
CA VAL A 89 9.79 2.73 6.80
C VAL A 89 10.23 1.32 7.15
N SER A 90 9.28 0.55 7.67
CA SER A 90 9.52 -0.81 8.17
C SER A 90 8.32 -1.74 7.98
N GLU A 91 8.59 -3.04 8.03
CA GLU A 91 7.56 -4.09 7.97
C GLU A 91 6.52 -3.95 9.08
N ALA A 92 6.98 -3.68 10.31
CA ALA A 92 6.12 -3.54 11.48
C ALA A 92 5.13 -2.38 11.28
N VAL A 93 5.63 -1.21 10.86
CA VAL A 93 4.80 -0.02 10.70
C VAL A 93 3.80 -0.18 9.55
N VAL A 94 4.18 -0.73 8.39
CA VAL A 94 3.20 -0.93 7.31
C VAL A 94 2.14 -1.98 7.66
N THR A 95 2.50 -2.99 8.45
CA THR A 95 1.54 -3.99 8.97
C THR A 95 0.50 -3.33 9.87
N GLU A 96 0.95 -2.50 10.81
CA GLU A 96 0.08 -1.75 11.72
C GLU A 96 -0.75 -0.71 10.98
N MET A 97 -0.18 0.00 10.00
CA MET A 97 -0.93 0.94 9.14
C MET A 97 -2.06 0.23 8.40
N ALA A 98 -1.79 -0.94 7.80
CA ALA A 98 -2.79 -1.71 7.08
C ALA A 98 -3.91 -2.17 8.02
N GLN A 99 -3.56 -2.78 9.16
CA GLN A 99 -4.53 -3.22 10.15
C GLN A 99 -5.39 -2.06 10.67
N GLY A 100 -4.74 -0.95 11.06
CA GLY A 100 -5.42 0.26 11.55
C GLY A 100 -6.39 0.85 10.54
N ALA A 101 -5.98 0.96 9.27
CA ALA A 101 -6.84 1.47 8.21
C ALA A 101 -8.07 0.57 7.99
N LYS A 102 -7.85 -0.75 7.89
CA LYS A 102 -8.91 -1.74 7.72
C LYS A 102 -9.93 -1.68 8.85
N ASP A 103 -9.46 -1.60 10.10
CA ASP A 103 -10.33 -1.59 11.27
C ASP A 103 -11.11 -0.27 11.41
N GLN A 104 -10.49 0.88 11.10
CA GLN A 104 -11.18 2.17 11.11
C GLN A 104 -12.22 2.29 9.98
N ALA A 105 -11.93 1.72 8.81
CA ALA A 105 -12.84 1.75 7.65
C ALA A 105 -13.91 0.65 7.68
N GLU A 106 -13.77 -0.34 8.56
CA GLU A 106 -14.65 -1.51 8.69
C GLU A 106 -14.83 -2.28 7.36
N VAL A 107 -13.70 -2.52 6.65
CA VAL A 107 -13.69 -3.22 5.35
C VAL A 107 -12.88 -4.52 5.36
N ASN A 108 -12.89 -5.23 4.23
CA ASN A 108 -12.26 -6.54 4.08
C ASN A 108 -10.76 -6.44 3.82
N ILE A 109 -10.35 -5.45 3.03
CA ILE A 109 -9.01 -5.32 2.47
C ILE A 109 -8.43 -3.95 2.75
N SER A 110 -7.13 -3.89 3.04
CA SER A 110 -6.37 -2.64 3.07
C SER A 110 -5.02 -2.75 2.37
N ILE A 111 -4.57 -1.67 1.74
CA ILE A 111 -3.19 -1.49 1.31
C ILE A 111 -2.52 -0.44 2.20
N ALA A 112 -1.30 -0.68 2.66
CA ALA A 112 -0.45 0.33 3.30
C ALA A 112 0.87 0.52 2.55
N ILE A 113 1.31 1.76 2.39
CA ILE A 113 2.57 2.14 1.73
C ILE A 113 3.35 3.12 2.62
N SER A 114 4.58 2.76 2.99
CA SER A 114 5.51 3.66 3.69
C SER A 114 6.93 3.48 3.15
N GLY A 115 7.57 4.58 2.76
CA GLY A 115 8.85 4.54 2.07
C GLY A 115 9.53 5.88 1.96
N TYR A 116 10.76 5.85 1.44
CA TYR A 116 11.54 7.02 1.09
C TYR A 116 11.47 7.23 -0.42
N GLY A 117 10.65 8.18 -0.89
CA GLY A 117 10.53 8.48 -2.32
C GLY A 117 11.81 9.10 -2.92
N GLY A 118 12.63 9.75 -2.10
CA GLY A 118 13.81 10.50 -2.53
C GLY A 118 13.58 12.03 -2.58
N PRO A 119 14.64 12.84 -2.77
CA PRO A 119 16.01 12.38 -3.05
C PRO A 119 16.73 11.81 -1.81
N GLU A 120 16.25 12.14 -0.62
CA GLU A 120 16.85 11.68 0.64
C GLU A 120 16.38 10.28 1.03
N GLY A 121 17.26 9.54 1.71
CA GLY A 121 16.96 8.29 2.39
C GLY A 121 16.55 8.49 3.84
N GLY A 122 16.59 7.41 4.63
CA GLY A 122 16.40 7.43 6.06
C GLY A 122 17.67 7.83 6.83
N GLU A 123 17.49 8.44 8.00
CA GLU A 123 18.60 8.77 8.92
C GLU A 123 19.33 7.51 9.42
N ASP A 124 18.68 6.35 9.36
CA ASP A 124 19.21 5.02 9.66
C ASP A 124 20.11 4.45 8.55
N GLY A 125 20.32 5.19 7.46
CA GLY A 125 21.07 4.76 6.28
C GLY A 125 20.26 3.97 5.26
N THR A 126 18.93 3.84 5.44
CA THR A 126 18.06 3.22 4.45
C THR A 126 18.04 4.07 3.16
N PRO A 127 18.34 3.51 1.98
CA PRO A 127 18.47 4.30 0.76
C PRO A 127 17.12 4.83 0.26
N ALA A 128 17.16 5.99 -0.40
CA ALA A 128 16.06 6.51 -1.20
C ALA A 128 15.60 5.45 -2.22
N GLY A 129 14.30 5.40 -2.51
CA GLY A 129 13.68 4.35 -3.31
C GLY A 129 13.26 3.11 -2.50
N THR A 130 13.66 2.98 -1.23
CA THR A 130 13.19 1.90 -0.35
C THR A 130 11.74 2.15 0.07
N VAL A 131 10.86 1.19 -0.22
CA VAL A 131 9.44 1.27 0.16
C VAL A 131 8.96 -0.07 0.69
N TRP A 132 8.25 -0.01 1.82
CA TRP A 132 7.52 -1.14 2.39
C TRP A 132 6.04 -1.06 2.03
N PHE A 133 5.48 -2.24 1.79
CA PHE A 133 4.09 -2.44 1.45
C PHE A 133 3.47 -3.46 2.39
N ALA A 134 2.19 -3.27 2.70
CA ALA A 134 1.37 -4.30 3.33
C ALA A 134 -0.01 -4.41 2.66
N TRP A 135 -0.48 -5.64 2.49
CA TRP A 135 -1.83 -5.95 2.04
C TRP A 135 -2.51 -6.78 3.12
N ASN A 136 -3.52 -6.23 3.79
CA ASN A 136 -4.34 -6.99 4.73
C ASN A 136 -5.55 -7.51 3.97
N ILE A 137 -5.72 -8.83 3.90
CA ILE A 137 -6.87 -9.48 3.26
C ILE A 137 -7.51 -10.39 4.31
N ASN A 138 -8.69 -10.01 4.81
CA ASN A 138 -9.43 -10.77 5.82
C ASN A 138 -8.57 -11.17 7.04
N ASN A 139 -7.84 -10.22 7.62
CA ASN A 139 -6.93 -10.40 8.78
C ASN A 139 -5.64 -11.16 8.50
N THR A 140 -5.39 -11.56 7.25
CA THR A 140 -4.07 -12.04 6.84
C THR A 140 -3.30 -10.88 6.22
N THR A 141 -2.21 -10.45 6.85
CA THR A 141 -1.34 -9.40 6.29
C THR A 141 -0.19 -9.99 5.51
N PHE A 142 -0.03 -9.55 4.27
CA PHE A 142 1.12 -9.81 3.40
C PHE A 142 2.01 -8.58 3.38
N THR A 143 3.33 -8.74 3.37
CA THR A 143 4.28 -7.63 3.40
C THR A 143 5.37 -7.81 2.35
N SER A 144 5.85 -6.71 1.79
CA SER A 144 6.97 -6.72 0.83
C SER A 144 7.81 -5.46 0.95
N ARG A 145 9.12 -5.61 0.83
CA ARG A 145 10.08 -4.51 0.73
C ARG A 145 10.57 -4.44 -0.70
N GLN A 146 10.43 -3.28 -1.32
CA GLN A 146 10.93 -3.00 -2.66
C GLN A 146 11.98 -1.90 -2.62
N HIS A 147 12.81 -1.87 -3.66
CA HIS A 147 13.74 -0.79 -3.94
C HIS A 147 13.54 -0.35 -5.38
N PHE A 148 13.01 0.85 -5.58
CA PHE A 148 12.75 1.40 -6.90
C PHE A 148 13.83 2.41 -7.28
N ASN A 149 14.34 2.28 -8.50
CA ASN A 149 15.21 3.29 -9.09
C ASN A 149 14.38 4.42 -9.72
N GLY A 150 14.95 5.61 -9.77
CA GLY A 150 14.36 6.78 -10.42
C GLY A 150 14.36 8.00 -9.50
N ASP A 151 13.87 9.11 -10.02
CA ASP A 151 13.56 10.28 -9.18
C ASP A 151 12.32 10.03 -8.30
N CYS A 152 12.01 10.99 -7.43
CA CYS A 152 10.90 10.85 -6.50
C CYS A 152 9.55 10.62 -7.21
N GLN A 153 9.28 11.29 -8.32
CA GLN A 153 8.00 11.08 -9.03
C GLN A 153 7.93 9.69 -9.64
N GLU A 154 9.02 9.22 -10.27
CA GLU A 154 9.12 7.87 -10.84
C GLU A 154 8.97 6.78 -9.77
N VAL A 155 9.61 6.95 -8.61
CA VAL A 155 9.48 6.01 -7.48
C VAL A 155 8.04 5.95 -7.00
N LEU A 156 7.38 7.08 -6.78
CA LEU A 156 6.00 7.10 -6.29
C LEU A 156 5.02 6.49 -7.29
N GLU A 157 5.21 6.69 -8.60
CA GLU A 157 4.40 6.03 -9.63
C GLU A 157 4.57 4.50 -9.60
N LYS A 158 5.82 4.02 -9.52
CA LYS A 158 6.12 2.59 -9.40
C LYS A 158 5.50 1.99 -8.14
N CYS A 159 5.48 2.73 -7.03
CA CYS A 159 4.84 2.27 -5.79
C CYS A 159 3.33 2.04 -5.96
N VAL A 160 2.63 2.97 -6.60
CA VAL A 160 1.17 2.85 -6.82
C VAL A 160 0.88 1.66 -7.72
N ARG A 161 1.61 1.53 -8.84
CA ARG A 161 1.46 0.40 -9.77
C ARG A 161 1.72 -0.93 -9.07
N PHE A 162 2.80 -1.02 -8.31
CA PHE A 162 3.19 -2.23 -7.60
C PHE A 162 2.13 -2.63 -6.56
N ALA A 163 1.65 -1.68 -5.77
CA ALA A 163 0.63 -1.94 -4.76
C ALA A 163 -0.67 -2.51 -5.34
N LEU A 164 -1.11 -1.99 -6.49
CA LEU A 164 -2.30 -2.45 -7.19
C LEU A 164 -2.09 -3.82 -7.84
N ALA A 165 -0.98 -4.00 -8.56
CA ALA A 165 -0.65 -5.24 -9.26
C ALA A 165 -0.50 -6.42 -8.29
N GLU A 166 0.19 -6.21 -7.17
CA GLU A 166 0.38 -7.24 -6.15
C GLU A 166 -0.95 -7.62 -5.48
N LEU A 167 -1.82 -6.65 -5.17
CA LEU A 167 -3.13 -6.97 -4.60
C LEU A 167 -3.97 -7.81 -5.59
N LEU A 168 -3.96 -7.44 -6.87
CA LEU A 168 -4.66 -8.18 -7.92
C LEU A 168 -4.14 -9.62 -8.02
N PHE A 169 -2.82 -9.81 -7.93
CA PHE A 169 -2.20 -11.14 -7.92
C PHE A 169 -2.59 -11.96 -6.68
N LEU A 170 -2.52 -11.37 -5.48
CA LEU A 170 -2.88 -12.04 -4.23
C LEU A 170 -4.35 -12.49 -4.20
N LEU A 171 -5.26 -11.73 -4.81
CA LEU A 171 -6.70 -12.06 -4.88
C LEU A 171 -7.02 -13.10 -5.96
N THR A 172 -6.20 -13.21 -7.01
CA THR A 172 -6.42 -14.16 -8.11
C THR A 172 -5.73 -15.50 -7.89
N LYS A 173 -4.60 -15.53 -7.19
CA LYS A 173 -3.90 -16.79 -6.83
C LYS A 173 -4.66 -17.64 -5.81
N LYS A 174 -5.54 -17.01 -5.02
CA LYS A 174 -6.38 -17.69 -4.01
C LYS A 174 -7.76 -18.11 -4.52
N ALA A 175 -8.09 -17.82 -5.78
CA ALA A 175 -9.36 -18.20 -6.41
C ALA A 175 -9.30 -19.59 -7.05
#